data_AF-A0A2V0R990-F1
#
_entry.id   AF-A0A2V0R990-F1
#
_cell.length_a   1.000
_cell.length_b   1.000
_cell.length_c   1.000
_cell.angle_alpha   90.00
_cell.angle_beta   90.00
_cell.angle_gamma   90.00
#
_symmetry.space_group_name_H-M   'P 1'
#
loop_
_entity.id
_entity.type
_entity.pdbx_description
1 polymer ?
#
loop_
_entity_poly.entity_id
_entity_poly.type
_entity_poly.pdbx_seq_one_letter_code
_entity_poly.pdbx_strand_id
1 'polypeptide(L)'
;MSMLLDINVKPRKRNGFRNASAPFMLKCLSKETISRLRKSEVGQGVEPATPTMARRRDQLANDIGISPELMEQEIGKLFYELNNEIHPGVLNESEISKSKGAFDLRSVICEKLAEDASKPVLTEDDRLETIAYHTILIRIYEKTNPTVKYTDSSKIIKHGDGMLVFGGTRLLNYLYVPGDVRRIYDNVKFKLHNKDDAVILSSSVTMSSDRMTMAINVDVSNEHTHDLISKIRMTNYITYGDRNVVAPFIIESMGLDRGTIVIHLFTNSIGEALTHWMDDCTRLFLRMFASVVNTLKTQENGEAYYSPGLGGQLPIDFFRALRGTIEAINDNGNIERISISTVVYELFSAYAASTDGTLSNRRLRSVFGGFQHLESFLKSFITLFGCFDRFNRIASYNKLDERGTMKPYEERKRTSDMVADMMNKEVGLTELTRTVVESADKILARLRTGGEEFLKLAVNEANVHITNMSNYMR
;
A
#
# COMPACT_ATOMS: atom_id res chain seq x y z
N MET A 1 -16.88 -23.41 -29.47
CA MET A 1 -16.48 -23.43 -28.03
C MET A 1 -15.57 -22.24 -27.80
N SER A 2 -15.87 -21.35 -26.84
CA SER A 2 -14.90 -20.32 -26.45
C SER A 2 -13.74 -21.00 -25.71
N MET A 3 -12.51 -20.70 -26.11
CA MET A 3 -11.33 -21.19 -25.38
C MET A 3 -11.22 -20.46 -24.04
N LEU A 4 -10.78 -21.18 -23.01
CA LEU A 4 -10.42 -20.60 -21.71
C LEU A 4 -9.21 -19.67 -21.86
N LEU A 5 -9.22 -18.54 -21.17
CA LEU A 5 -8.05 -17.68 -21.02
C LEU A 5 -6.95 -18.43 -20.23
N ASP A 6 -5.70 -18.26 -20.65
CA ASP A 6 -4.56 -18.68 -19.84
C ASP A 6 -4.26 -17.60 -18.79
N ILE A 7 -4.68 -17.83 -17.55
CA ILE A 7 -4.57 -16.88 -16.45
C ILE A 7 -3.55 -17.41 -15.44
N ASN A 8 -2.42 -16.71 -15.32
CA ASN A 8 -1.37 -17.07 -14.38
C ASN A 8 -1.04 -15.90 -13.44
N VAL A 9 -1.37 -16.02 -12.16
CA VAL A 9 -1.12 -14.97 -11.17
C VAL A 9 -0.19 -15.49 -10.09
N LYS A 10 1.01 -14.91 -10.01
CA LYS A 10 2.10 -15.38 -9.12
C LYS A 10 2.48 -14.35 -8.06
N PRO A 11 2.81 -14.77 -6.84
CA PRO A 11 3.38 -13.87 -5.84
C PRO A 11 4.82 -13.46 -6.24
N ARG A 12 5.14 -12.16 -6.23
CA ARG A 12 6.49 -11.60 -6.47
C ARG A 12 6.63 -10.19 -5.88
N LYS A 13 7.77 -9.90 -5.24
CA LYS A 13 8.17 -8.51 -4.91
C LYS A 13 8.28 -7.70 -6.22
N ARG A 14 7.57 -6.57 -6.30
CA ARG A 14 7.45 -5.79 -7.54
C ARG A 14 8.13 -4.44 -7.41
N ASN A 15 8.85 -4.03 -8.46
CA ASN A 15 9.33 -2.66 -8.59
C ASN A 15 8.13 -1.74 -8.93
N GLY A 16 8.11 -0.57 -8.31
CA GLY A 16 7.05 0.42 -8.47
C GLY A 16 7.53 1.79 -8.02
N PHE A 17 6.65 2.79 -8.00
CA PHE A 17 7.06 4.16 -7.66
C PHE A 17 7.60 4.32 -6.23
N ARG A 18 7.22 3.43 -5.31
CA ARG A 18 7.75 3.37 -3.94
C ARG A 18 9.01 2.49 -3.77
N ASN A 19 9.40 1.77 -4.81
CA ASN A 19 10.57 0.87 -4.84
C ASN A 19 11.06 0.79 -6.30
N ALA A 20 11.58 1.90 -6.80
CA ALA A 20 11.94 2.11 -8.19
C ALA A 20 13.42 1.80 -8.39
N SER A 21 13.72 0.94 -9.35
CA SER A 21 15.09 0.70 -9.82
C SER A 21 15.36 1.45 -11.13
N ALA A 22 16.63 1.59 -11.50
CA ALA A 22 16.99 2.22 -12.78
C ALA A 22 16.28 1.57 -14.00
N PRO A 23 16.20 0.22 -14.13
CA PRO A 23 15.39 -0.41 -15.19
C PRO A 23 13.91 -0.05 -15.16
N PHE A 24 13.34 0.17 -13.98
CA PHE A 24 11.93 0.56 -13.85
C PHE A 24 11.72 2.00 -14.33
N MET A 25 12.60 2.92 -13.94
CA MET A 25 12.55 4.31 -14.37
C MET A 25 12.70 4.47 -15.89
N LEU A 26 13.63 3.73 -16.50
CA LEU A 26 13.83 3.76 -17.95
C LEU A 26 12.53 3.45 -18.71
N LYS A 27 11.71 2.52 -18.20
CA LYS A 27 10.40 2.16 -18.78
C LYS A 27 9.33 3.24 -18.65
N CYS A 28 9.54 4.25 -17.82
CA CYS A 28 8.63 5.39 -17.65
C CYS A 28 8.93 6.56 -18.60
N LEU A 29 10.07 6.53 -19.30
CA LEU A 29 10.51 7.60 -20.19
C LEU A 29 10.01 7.41 -21.63
N SER A 30 9.72 8.51 -22.32
CA SER A 30 9.41 8.47 -23.75
C SER A 30 10.66 8.19 -24.61
N LYS A 31 10.43 7.76 -25.85
CA LYS A 31 11.50 7.57 -26.86
C LYS A 31 12.30 8.84 -27.10
N GLU A 32 11.63 9.99 -27.07
CA GLU A 32 12.29 11.28 -27.31
C GLU A 32 13.26 11.61 -26.18
N THR A 33 12.81 11.44 -24.92
CA THR A 33 13.66 11.64 -23.74
C THR A 33 14.85 10.68 -23.74
N ILE A 34 14.64 9.40 -24.03
CA ILE A 34 15.72 8.41 -24.17
C ILE A 34 16.69 8.79 -25.29
N SER A 35 16.18 9.23 -26.45
CA SER A 35 17.00 9.64 -27.59
C SER A 35 17.91 10.84 -27.25
N ARG A 36 17.42 11.82 -26.48
CA ARG A 36 18.25 12.93 -25.98
C ARG A 36 19.37 12.45 -25.07
N LEU A 37 19.11 11.46 -24.21
CA LEU A 37 20.10 10.85 -23.32
C LEU A 37 21.15 10.00 -24.06
N ARG A 38 20.82 9.48 -25.25
CA ARG A 38 21.69 8.66 -26.09
C ARG A 38 22.59 9.47 -27.03
N LYS A 39 22.45 10.80 -27.15
CA LYS A 39 23.22 11.63 -28.10
C LYS A 39 24.69 11.87 -27.69
N SER A 40 25.37 10.78 -27.36
CA SER A 40 26.81 10.59 -27.42
C SER A 40 27.24 9.28 -28.09
N GLU A 41 26.35 8.44 -28.65
CA GLU A 41 26.59 7.59 -29.85
C GLU A 41 25.38 6.68 -30.21
N VAL A 42 25.36 6.20 -31.45
CA VAL A 42 24.22 5.60 -32.18
C VAL A 42 23.96 4.12 -31.87
N GLY A 43 22.69 3.79 -31.57
CA GLY A 43 22.01 2.48 -31.83
C GLY A 43 22.42 1.29 -30.94
N GLN A 44 21.55 0.40 -30.45
CA GLN A 44 20.23 -0.06 -30.89
C GLN A 44 19.33 -0.44 -29.69
N GLY A 45 18.01 -0.31 -29.88
CA GLY A 45 17.02 -1.24 -29.32
C GLY A 45 16.49 -1.01 -27.90
N VAL A 46 15.48 -0.14 -27.72
CA VAL A 46 14.41 -0.40 -26.73
C VAL A 46 13.07 0.06 -27.29
N GLU A 47 12.07 -0.76 -27.05
CA GLU A 47 10.67 -0.48 -27.25
C GLU A 47 10.19 0.70 -26.37
N PRO A 48 9.22 1.50 -26.85
CA PRO A 48 8.71 2.65 -26.11
C PRO A 48 8.28 2.31 -24.69
N ALA A 49 8.17 3.32 -23.81
CA ALA A 49 7.23 3.23 -22.69
C ALA A 49 5.92 2.71 -23.26
N THR A 50 5.53 1.49 -22.87
CA THR A 50 4.28 0.92 -23.35
C THR A 50 3.15 1.90 -22.97
N PRO A 51 2.05 2.00 -23.73
CA PRO A 51 0.93 2.87 -23.37
C PRO A 51 0.48 2.70 -21.90
N THR A 52 0.68 1.49 -21.35
CA THR A 52 0.48 1.15 -19.94
C THR A 52 1.42 1.88 -18.97
N MET A 53 2.70 2.07 -19.30
CA MET A 53 3.66 2.75 -18.43
C MET A 53 3.50 4.27 -18.45
N ALA A 54 3.21 4.86 -19.62
CA ALA A 54 2.85 6.27 -19.72
C ALA A 54 1.62 6.60 -18.85
N ARG A 55 0.54 5.82 -18.98
CA ARG A 55 -0.66 5.98 -18.14
C ARG A 55 -0.38 5.85 -16.64
N ARG A 56 0.54 4.96 -16.23
CA ARG A 56 0.94 4.81 -14.82
C ARG A 56 1.70 6.02 -14.31
N ARG A 57 2.59 6.58 -15.12
CA ARG A 57 3.31 7.82 -14.81
C ARG A 57 2.32 8.99 -14.69
N ASP A 58 1.39 9.13 -15.62
CA ASP A 58 0.42 10.23 -15.62
C ASP A 58 -0.55 10.10 -14.44
N GLN A 59 -0.94 8.87 -14.08
CA GLN A 59 -1.68 8.63 -12.84
C GLN A 59 -0.88 9.03 -11.60
N LEU A 60 0.43 8.76 -11.55
CA LEU A 60 1.28 9.22 -10.45
C LEU A 60 1.34 10.76 -10.42
N ALA A 61 1.45 11.42 -11.57
CA ALA A 61 1.44 12.88 -11.66
C ALA A 61 0.16 13.46 -11.04
N ASN A 62 -1.00 12.91 -11.40
CA ASN A 62 -2.29 13.27 -10.80
C ASN A 62 -2.32 13.02 -9.29
N ASP A 63 -1.84 11.85 -8.83
CA ASP A 63 -1.78 11.49 -7.40
C ASP A 63 -0.84 12.40 -6.58
N ILE A 64 0.17 13.01 -7.21
CA ILE A 64 1.11 13.95 -6.61
C ILE A 64 0.60 15.40 -6.71
N GLY A 65 -0.30 15.68 -7.64
CA GLY A 65 -0.85 17.02 -7.90
C GLY A 65 0.00 17.85 -8.87
N ILE A 66 0.65 17.22 -9.84
CA ILE A 66 1.45 17.90 -10.88
C ILE A 66 1.02 17.47 -12.29
N SER A 67 1.44 18.22 -13.31
CA SER A 67 1.14 17.86 -14.70
C SER A 67 1.92 16.61 -15.15
N PRO A 68 1.36 15.78 -16.03
CA PRO A 68 2.06 14.65 -16.65
C PRO A 68 3.39 15.04 -17.32
N GLU A 69 3.43 16.21 -17.97
CA GLU A 69 4.63 16.71 -18.64
C GLU A 69 5.74 17.05 -17.64
N LEU A 70 5.39 17.69 -16.52
CA LEU A 70 6.35 17.98 -15.45
C LEU A 70 6.88 16.67 -14.85
N MET A 71 6.00 15.70 -14.60
CA MET A 71 6.41 14.37 -14.12
C MET A 71 7.40 13.70 -15.07
N GLU A 72 7.15 13.74 -16.38
CA GLU A 72 8.09 13.18 -17.36
C GLU A 72 9.45 13.89 -17.32
N GLN A 73 9.46 15.22 -17.24
CA GLN A 73 10.70 16.00 -17.13
C GLN A 73 11.48 15.64 -15.87
N GLU A 74 10.81 15.54 -14.71
CA GLU A 74 11.45 15.21 -13.44
C GLU A 74 12.02 13.79 -13.40
N ILE A 75 11.28 12.80 -13.92
CA ILE A 75 11.81 11.43 -14.08
C ILE A 75 13.01 11.44 -15.04
N GLY A 76 12.96 12.22 -16.12
CA GLY A 76 14.07 12.35 -17.08
C GLY A 76 15.34 12.91 -16.44
N LYS A 77 15.24 14.02 -15.71
CA LYS A 77 16.35 14.63 -14.97
C LYS A 77 16.94 13.66 -13.93
N LEU A 78 16.09 13.05 -13.11
CA LEU A 78 16.52 12.08 -12.11
C LEU A 78 17.18 10.85 -12.74
N PHE A 79 16.65 10.37 -13.87
CA PHE A 79 17.24 9.23 -14.57
C PHE A 79 18.61 9.57 -15.18
N TYR A 80 18.80 10.79 -15.66
CA TYR A 80 20.11 11.25 -16.12
C TYR A 80 21.17 11.19 -15.00
N GLU A 81 20.85 11.73 -13.83
CA GLU A 81 21.74 11.64 -12.66
C GLU A 81 21.98 10.20 -12.23
N LEU A 82 20.93 9.37 -12.20
CA LEU A 82 21.03 7.96 -11.86
C LEU A 82 21.89 7.18 -12.85
N ASN A 83 21.80 7.50 -14.15
CA ASN A 83 22.66 6.91 -15.18
C ASN A 83 24.12 7.30 -14.93
N ASN A 84 24.41 8.59 -14.68
CA ASN A 84 25.77 9.04 -14.36
C ASN A 84 26.35 8.33 -13.14
N GLU A 85 25.51 8.06 -12.12
CA GLU A 85 25.91 7.24 -10.99
C GLU A 85 26.29 5.83 -11.44
N ILE A 86 25.42 5.12 -12.18
CA ILE A 86 25.65 3.71 -12.57
C ILE A 86 26.82 3.58 -13.55
N HIS A 87 26.80 4.36 -14.61
CA HIS A 87 27.73 4.36 -15.72
C HIS A 87 27.95 5.80 -16.22
N PRO A 88 29.01 6.49 -15.76
CA PRO A 88 29.31 7.85 -16.19
C PRO A 88 29.43 7.95 -17.71
N GLY A 89 28.75 8.93 -18.31
CA GLY A 89 28.79 9.18 -19.75
C GLY A 89 27.50 8.78 -20.47
N VAL A 90 27.62 8.11 -21.61
CA VAL A 90 26.47 7.77 -22.47
C VAL A 90 25.60 6.72 -21.77
N LEU A 91 24.29 6.79 -21.97
CA LEU A 91 23.36 5.76 -21.49
C LEU A 91 23.79 4.37 -21.98
N ASN A 92 24.19 3.48 -21.05
CA ASN A 92 24.48 2.07 -21.33
C ASN A 92 23.39 1.17 -20.75
N GLU A 93 22.47 0.75 -21.60
CA GLU A 93 21.27 0.03 -21.16
C GLU A 93 21.56 -1.37 -20.63
N SER A 94 22.63 -2.01 -21.11
CA SER A 94 23.09 -3.29 -20.56
C SER A 94 23.48 -3.12 -19.09
N GLU A 95 24.22 -2.07 -18.77
CA GLU A 95 24.59 -1.76 -17.38
C GLU A 95 23.39 -1.31 -16.54
N ILE A 96 22.50 -0.48 -17.09
CA ILE A 96 21.24 -0.11 -16.42
C ILE A 96 20.42 -1.36 -16.07
N SER A 97 20.30 -2.32 -17.01
CA SER A 97 19.52 -3.54 -16.83
C SER A 97 20.05 -4.45 -15.70
N LYS A 98 21.37 -4.39 -15.45
CA LYS A 98 22.05 -5.12 -14.38
C LYS A 98 21.93 -4.44 -13.03
N SER A 99 21.61 -3.14 -13.00
CA SER A 99 21.48 -2.40 -11.75
C SER A 99 20.35 -2.95 -10.88
N LYS A 100 20.68 -3.18 -9.61
CA LYS A 100 19.76 -3.74 -8.61
C LYS A 100 19.27 -2.70 -7.60
N GLY A 101 19.95 -1.55 -7.51
CA GLY A 101 19.60 -0.49 -6.58
C GLY A 101 18.16 -0.01 -6.72
N ALA A 102 17.52 0.31 -5.60
CA ALA A 102 16.15 0.83 -5.59
C ALA A 102 15.96 1.95 -4.57
N PHE A 103 15.00 2.85 -4.84
CA PHE A 103 14.65 3.96 -3.96
C PHE A 103 13.17 4.36 -4.14
N ASP A 104 12.66 5.24 -3.28
CA ASP A 104 11.29 5.75 -3.39
C ASP A 104 11.26 6.94 -4.37
N LEU A 105 10.97 6.65 -5.64
CA LEU A 105 10.87 7.65 -6.71
C LEU A 105 9.84 8.74 -6.41
N ARG A 106 8.70 8.38 -5.81
CA ARG A 106 7.66 9.36 -5.47
C ARG A 106 8.17 10.35 -4.43
N SER A 107 8.78 9.85 -3.36
CA SER A 107 9.32 10.69 -2.30
C SER A 107 10.46 11.58 -2.79
N VAL A 108 11.37 11.04 -3.62
CA VAL A 108 12.48 11.80 -4.21
C VAL A 108 11.98 12.98 -5.05
N ILE A 109 11.01 12.75 -5.94
CA ILE A 109 10.42 13.83 -6.76
C ILE A 109 9.68 14.83 -5.88
N CYS A 110 8.92 14.39 -4.88
CA CYS A 110 8.20 15.28 -3.99
C CYS A 110 9.15 16.16 -3.16
N GLU A 111 10.23 15.60 -2.63
CA GLU A 111 11.22 16.32 -1.84
C GLU A 111 11.89 17.40 -2.70
N LYS A 112 12.36 17.02 -3.90
CA LYS A 112 12.93 17.94 -4.89
C LYS A 112 11.99 19.11 -5.23
N LEU A 113 10.75 18.81 -5.63
CA LEU A 113 9.78 19.83 -6.01
C LEU A 113 9.42 20.75 -4.85
N ALA A 114 9.37 20.22 -3.63
CA ALA A 114 9.06 21.02 -2.46
C ALA A 114 10.20 21.95 -2.07
N GLU A 115 11.44 21.49 -2.18
CA GLU A 115 12.64 22.31 -2.00
C GLU A 115 12.74 23.41 -3.04
N ASP A 116 12.47 23.10 -4.32
CA ASP A 116 12.46 24.08 -5.42
C ASP A 116 11.42 25.18 -5.19
N ALA A 117 10.24 24.82 -4.69
CA ALA A 117 9.18 25.77 -4.36
C ALA A 117 9.48 26.62 -3.10
N SER A 118 10.46 26.22 -2.28
CA SER A 118 10.80 26.90 -1.02
C SER A 118 11.89 27.96 -1.16
N LYS A 119 12.64 27.98 -2.27
CA LYS A 119 13.70 28.96 -2.51
C LYS A 119 13.12 30.25 -3.11
N PRO A 120 13.33 31.42 -2.48
CA PRO A 120 13.00 32.68 -3.12
C PRO A 120 13.92 32.86 -4.34
N VAL A 121 13.32 33.08 -5.51
CA VAL A 121 14.06 33.41 -6.74
C VAL A 121 14.57 34.84 -6.59
N LEU A 122 15.83 35.01 -6.19
CA LEU A 122 16.42 36.33 -5.94
C LEU A 122 17.15 36.89 -7.17
N THR A 123 17.68 36.03 -8.05
CA THR A 123 18.29 36.41 -9.33
C THR A 123 18.06 35.35 -10.42
N GLU A 124 18.38 35.68 -11.68
CA GLU A 124 18.29 34.76 -12.82
C GLU A 124 19.35 33.63 -12.73
N ASP A 125 20.47 33.88 -12.04
CA ASP A 125 21.52 32.90 -11.71
C ASP A 125 21.11 32.00 -10.53
N ASP A 126 20.30 32.47 -9.57
CA ASP A 126 19.74 31.65 -8.48
C ASP A 126 18.74 30.59 -8.96
N ARG A 127 18.27 30.68 -10.21
CA ARG A 127 17.46 29.62 -10.84
C ARG A 127 18.24 28.31 -11.01
N LEU A 128 19.57 28.39 -11.06
CA LEU A 128 20.46 27.24 -11.30
C LEU A 128 20.88 26.50 -10.03
N GLU A 129 20.72 27.08 -8.83
CA GLU A 129 20.95 26.37 -7.56
C GLU A 129 19.68 25.67 -7.05
N THR A 130 18.94 25.02 -7.95
CA THR A 130 17.96 24.02 -7.55
C THR A 130 18.72 22.80 -7.00
N ILE A 131 18.28 22.17 -5.88
CA ILE A 131 19.00 21.00 -5.34
C ILE A 131 19.07 19.93 -6.42
N ALA A 132 20.26 19.60 -6.92
CA ALA A 132 20.37 18.59 -7.97
C ALA A 132 19.91 17.22 -7.43
N TYR A 133 19.20 16.44 -8.25
CA TYR A 133 18.81 15.07 -7.89
C TYR A 133 19.99 14.22 -7.42
N HIS A 134 21.20 14.51 -7.93
CA HIS A 134 22.46 13.94 -7.45
C HIS A 134 22.62 14.02 -5.92
N THR A 135 22.31 15.16 -5.29
CA THR A 135 22.42 15.37 -3.84
C THR A 135 21.46 14.47 -3.05
N ILE A 136 20.30 14.16 -3.61
CA ILE A 136 19.37 13.22 -3.00
C ILE A 136 19.88 11.79 -3.20
N LEU A 137 20.25 11.44 -4.44
CA LEU A 137 20.68 10.10 -4.82
C LEU A 137 21.89 9.60 -4.02
N ILE A 138 22.92 10.43 -3.82
CA ILE A 138 24.13 10.03 -3.07
C ILE A 138 23.83 9.58 -1.63
N ARG A 139 22.72 10.04 -1.05
CA ARG A 139 22.29 9.67 0.32
C ARG A 139 21.53 8.35 0.37
N ILE A 140 20.74 8.04 -0.66
CA ILE A 140 19.72 6.98 -0.59
C ILE A 140 19.93 5.81 -1.55
N TYR A 141 20.70 6.00 -2.62
CA TYR A 141 20.82 5.01 -3.68
C TYR A 141 22.12 4.21 -3.57
N GLU A 142 21.99 2.89 -3.58
CA GLU A 142 23.10 1.96 -3.60
C GLU A 142 22.99 1.02 -4.79
N LYS A 143 23.98 1.05 -5.70
CA LYS A 143 23.96 0.32 -6.99
C LYS A 143 23.67 -1.19 -6.84
N THR A 144 24.20 -1.80 -5.79
CA THR A 144 24.14 -3.24 -5.54
C THR A 144 23.05 -3.65 -4.55
N ASN A 145 22.40 -2.69 -3.88
CA ASN A 145 21.45 -2.97 -2.80
C ASN A 145 20.01 -2.58 -3.19
N PRO A 146 19.10 -3.56 -3.35
CA PRO A 146 17.73 -3.33 -3.81
C PRO A 146 16.80 -2.80 -2.71
N THR A 147 17.28 -1.91 -1.85
CA THR A 147 16.58 -1.49 -0.62
C THR A 147 16.32 0.00 -0.62
N VAL A 148 15.10 0.38 -0.26
CA VAL A 148 14.69 1.79 -0.15
C VAL A 148 15.15 2.35 1.19
N LYS A 149 15.88 3.48 1.17
CA LYS A 149 16.40 4.17 2.34
C LYS A 149 15.66 5.48 2.62
N TYR A 150 15.22 5.64 3.86
CA TYR A 150 14.60 6.83 4.45
C TYR A 150 15.42 7.40 5.61
N THR A 151 16.12 6.53 6.35
CA THR A 151 17.04 6.88 7.43
C THR A 151 18.32 6.07 7.31
N ASP A 152 19.39 6.49 7.98
CA ASP A 152 20.46 5.57 8.36
C ASP A 152 19.87 4.45 9.22
N SER A 153 20.59 3.33 9.34
CA SER A 153 20.16 2.19 10.15
C SER A 153 19.93 2.60 11.61
N SER A 154 18.68 2.44 12.04
CA SER A 154 18.23 2.62 13.43
C SER A 154 18.75 1.45 14.27
N LYS A 155 19.03 1.74 15.55
CA LYS A 155 19.43 0.74 16.53
C LYS A 155 18.20 0.03 17.10
N ILE A 156 18.36 -1.25 17.41
CA ILE A 156 17.36 -2.06 18.12
C ILE A 156 17.93 -2.37 19.50
N ILE A 157 17.22 -2.00 20.55
CA ILE A 157 17.56 -2.33 21.94
C ILE A 157 16.39 -3.07 22.57
N LYS A 158 16.70 -4.20 23.22
CA LYS A 158 15.74 -4.89 24.10
C LYS A 158 15.71 -4.21 25.46
N HIS A 159 14.53 -3.87 25.96
CA HIS A 159 14.34 -3.23 27.26
C HIS A 159 13.24 -3.96 28.04
N GLY A 160 13.64 -4.83 28.98
CA GLY A 160 12.73 -5.77 29.62
C GLY A 160 12.15 -6.74 28.59
N ASP A 161 10.82 -6.88 28.59
CA ASP A 161 10.11 -7.67 27.57
C ASP A 161 9.93 -6.89 26.25
N GLY A 162 10.05 -5.55 26.29
CA GLY A 162 9.89 -4.60 25.20
C GLY A 162 11.06 -4.49 24.22
N MET A 163 10.79 -3.88 23.06
CA MET A 163 11.83 -3.40 22.14
C MET A 163 11.73 -1.91 21.88
N LEU A 164 12.88 -1.26 21.76
CA LEU A 164 12.99 0.13 21.34
C LEU A 164 13.79 0.19 20.04
N VAL A 165 13.20 0.82 19.02
CA VAL A 165 13.87 1.16 17.76
C VAL A 165 14.00 2.68 17.68
N PHE A 166 15.25 3.14 17.62
CA PHE A 166 15.55 4.56 17.68
C PHE A 166 16.92 4.86 17.05
N GLY A 167 17.17 6.14 16.84
CA GLY A 167 18.37 6.60 16.12
C GLY A 167 18.20 6.45 14.60
N GLY A 168 19.24 6.82 13.86
CA GLY A 168 19.22 6.92 12.41
C GLY A 168 18.99 8.36 11.96
N THR A 169 19.92 8.89 11.16
CA THR A 169 19.77 10.23 10.56
C THR A 169 18.77 10.12 9.42
N ARG A 170 17.86 11.09 9.30
CA ARG A 170 16.92 11.15 8.18
C ARG A 170 17.68 11.39 6.87
N LEU A 171 17.44 10.53 5.87
CA LEU A 171 18.03 10.61 4.54
C LEU A 171 17.02 11.06 3.48
N LEU A 172 15.75 10.68 3.62
CA LEU A 172 14.65 11.01 2.71
C LEU A 172 13.33 11.02 3.47
N ASN A 173 12.48 12.00 3.17
CA ASN A 173 11.15 12.08 3.76
C ASN A 173 10.18 11.15 3.02
N TYR A 174 9.34 10.41 3.73
CA TYR A 174 8.24 9.68 3.09
C TYR A 174 7.14 10.66 2.72
N LEU A 175 7.04 11.05 1.44
CA LEU A 175 6.09 12.07 0.96
C LEU A 175 5.09 11.48 -0.03
N TYR A 176 3.83 11.95 0.02
CA TYR A 176 2.84 11.66 -1.02
C TYR A 176 2.73 12.82 -2.01
N VAL A 177 2.72 14.05 -1.53
CA VAL A 177 2.68 15.26 -2.37
C VAL A 177 3.78 16.23 -1.93
N PRO A 178 4.22 17.18 -2.78
CA PRO A 178 5.29 18.12 -2.42
C PRO A 178 4.92 18.98 -1.19
N GLY A 179 3.63 19.30 -1.03
CA GLY A 179 3.13 20.08 0.10
C GLY A 179 3.31 19.40 1.47
N ASP A 180 3.49 18.08 1.52
CA ASP A 180 3.68 17.33 2.77
C ASP A 180 4.98 17.70 3.48
N VAL A 181 5.99 18.27 2.77
CA VAL A 181 7.28 18.66 3.36
C VAL A 181 7.13 19.65 4.53
N ARG A 182 6.06 20.46 4.51
CA ARG A 182 5.79 21.46 5.55
C ARG A 182 5.20 20.86 6.82
N ARG A 183 4.95 19.55 6.83
CA ARG A 183 4.23 18.84 7.89
C ARG A 183 5.07 17.66 8.40
N ILE A 184 6.37 17.87 8.53
CA ILE A 184 7.30 16.90 9.10
C ILE A 184 7.49 17.23 10.58
N TYR A 185 7.30 16.24 11.44
CA TYR A 185 7.44 16.37 12.89
C TYR A 185 8.46 15.36 13.40
N ASP A 186 9.43 15.83 14.18
CA ASP A 186 10.49 14.99 14.72
C ASP A 186 10.12 14.38 16.08
N ASN A 187 10.82 13.30 16.43
CA ASN A 187 10.72 12.64 17.75
C ASN A 187 9.31 12.14 18.12
N VAL A 188 8.52 11.74 17.13
CA VAL A 188 7.20 11.14 17.39
C VAL A 188 7.36 9.66 17.70
N LYS A 189 6.68 9.23 18.78
CA LYS A 189 6.74 7.86 19.29
C LYS A 189 5.50 7.07 18.93
N PHE A 190 5.69 5.92 18.30
CA PHE A 190 4.66 4.90 18.08
C PHE A 190 4.93 3.72 19.01
N LYS A 191 3.89 3.21 19.68
CA LYS A 191 3.97 1.99 20.47
C LYS A 191 3.06 0.94 19.84
N LEU A 192 3.67 -0.11 19.32
CA LEU A 192 3.02 -1.26 18.71
C LEU A 192 2.81 -2.30 19.81
N HIS A 193 1.56 -2.53 20.20
CA HIS A 193 1.22 -3.40 21.34
C HIS A 193 1.00 -4.85 20.89
N ASN A 194 1.68 -5.77 21.56
CA ASN A 194 1.72 -7.21 21.32
C ASN A 194 1.45 -7.97 22.62
N LYS A 195 0.19 -8.24 22.95
CA LYS A 195 -0.18 -8.87 24.23
C LYS A 195 0.40 -8.09 25.42
N ASP A 196 1.32 -8.68 26.17
CA ASP A 196 2.00 -8.11 27.34
C ASP A 196 3.29 -7.33 27.00
N ASP A 197 3.56 -7.13 25.70
CA ASP A 197 4.80 -6.58 25.17
C ASP A 197 4.52 -5.41 24.20
N ALA A 198 5.51 -4.55 23.98
CA ALA A 198 5.42 -3.46 23.02
C ALA A 198 6.74 -3.21 22.27
N VAL A 199 6.61 -2.90 20.98
CA VAL A 199 7.69 -2.30 20.19
C VAL A 199 7.47 -0.79 20.16
N ILE A 200 8.44 -0.04 20.67
CA ILE A 200 8.44 1.42 20.65
C ILE A 200 9.33 1.87 19.50
N LEU A 201 8.76 2.64 18.57
CA LEU A 201 9.46 3.24 17.45
C LEU A 201 9.49 4.75 17.66
N SER A 202 10.65 5.38 17.49
CA SER A 202 10.81 6.83 17.60
C SER A 202 11.53 7.36 16.37
N SER A 203 10.87 8.23 15.60
CA SER A 203 11.45 8.83 14.39
C SER A 203 10.71 10.11 13.99
N SER A 204 11.19 10.76 12.94
CA SER A 204 10.43 11.76 12.21
C SER A 204 9.21 11.12 11.53
N VAL A 205 8.14 11.88 11.46
CA VAL A 205 6.91 11.50 10.77
C VAL A 205 6.48 12.58 9.78
N THR A 206 5.91 12.14 8.67
CA THR A 206 5.22 13.01 7.72
C THR A 206 3.74 12.99 8.02
N MET A 207 3.13 14.16 8.21
CA MET A 207 1.69 14.32 8.41
C MET A 207 0.98 14.68 7.10
N SER A 208 0.00 13.87 6.73
CA SER A 208 -1.00 14.20 5.71
C SER A 208 -2.30 14.68 6.39
N SER A 209 -3.37 14.90 5.61
CA SER A 209 -4.65 15.40 6.14
C SER A 209 -5.34 14.44 7.11
N ASP A 210 -5.14 13.14 6.94
CA ASP A 210 -5.88 12.06 7.62
C ASP A 210 -4.99 11.03 8.33
N ARG A 211 -3.66 11.12 8.09
CA ARG A 211 -2.70 10.15 8.62
C ARG A 211 -1.33 10.73 8.92
N MET A 212 -0.65 10.06 9.84
CA MET A 212 0.75 10.24 10.20
C MET A 212 1.56 9.05 9.68
N THR A 213 2.65 9.30 8.96
CA THR A 213 3.50 8.23 8.40
C THR A 213 4.91 8.27 8.97
N MET A 214 5.38 7.14 9.49
CA MET A 214 6.75 6.92 9.91
C MET A 214 7.45 5.98 8.90
N ALA A 215 8.66 6.30 8.49
CA ALA A 215 9.51 5.42 7.70
C ALA A 215 10.90 5.34 8.33
N ILE A 216 11.35 4.14 8.68
CA ILE A 216 12.65 3.91 9.33
C ILE A 216 13.38 2.74 8.68
N ASN A 217 14.69 2.86 8.57
CA ASN A 217 15.57 1.73 8.28
C ASN A 217 16.11 1.16 9.58
N VAL A 218 16.16 -0.16 9.71
CA VAL A 218 16.76 -0.90 10.82
C VAL A 218 17.97 -1.67 10.33
N ASP A 219 18.94 -1.88 11.22
CA ASP A 219 20.10 -2.71 10.92
C ASP A 219 19.72 -4.20 10.87
N VAL A 220 19.68 -4.76 9.66
CA VAL A 220 19.36 -6.19 9.45
C VAL A 220 20.39 -7.15 10.03
N SER A 221 21.61 -6.68 10.31
CA SER A 221 22.65 -7.49 10.95
C SER A 221 22.48 -7.61 12.47
N ASN A 222 21.60 -6.79 13.07
CA ASN A 222 21.31 -6.85 14.50
C ASN A 222 20.61 -8.17 14.87
N GLU A 223 21.10 -8.83 15.93
CA GLU A 223 20.58 -10.12 16.40
C GLU A 223 19.09 -10.10 16.79
N HIS A 224 18.56 -8.92 17.14
CA HIS A 224 17.16 -8.73 17.52
C HIS A 224 16.23 -8.44 16.34
N THR A 225 16.74 -8.30 15.11
CA THR A 225 15.91 -7.94 13.94
C THR A 225 14.82 -8.97 13.66
N HIS A 226 15.12 -10.27 13.79
CA HIS A 226 14.11 -11.31 13.58
C HIS A 226 12.98 -11.23 14.63
N ASP A 227 13.33 -11.00 15.89
CA ASP A 227 12.35 -10.83 16.97
C ASP A 227 11.53 -9.54 16.77
N LEU A 228 12.16 -8.43 16.35
CA LEU A 228 11.47 -7.20 15.96
C LEU A 228 10.44 -7.44 14.86
N ILE A 229 10.82 -8.13 13.78
CA ILE A 229 9.92 -8.44 12.67
C ILE A 229 8.76 -9.33 13.16
N SER A 230 9.04 -10.33 14.00
CA SER A 230 8.02 -11.19 14.60
C SER A 230 7.02 -10.39 15.43
N LYS A 231 7.53 -9.50 16.30
CA LYS A 231 6.70 -8.61 17.13
C LYS A 231 5.88 -7.64 16.29
N ILE A 232 6.46 -7.00 15.28
CA ILE A 232 5.71 -6.14 14.33
C ILE A 232 4.59 -6.95 13.65
N ARG A 233 4.87 -8.19 13.22
CA ARG A 233 3.86 -9.09 12.64
C ARG A 233 2.71 -9.43 13.60
N MET A 234 2.96 -9.33 14.89
CA MET A 234 2.00 -9.71 15.93
C MET A 234 1.20 -8.54 16.52
N THR A 235 1.41 -7.32 16.02
CA THR A 235 0.78 -6.08 16.50
C THR A 235 -0.75 -6.17 16.52
N ASN A 236 -1.34 -5.97 17.71
CA ASN A 236 -2.79 -5.92 17.89
C ASN A 236 -3.34 -4.52 17.66
N TYR A 237 -2.69 -3.49 18.20
CA TYR A 237 -3.07 -2.08 18.06
C TYR A 237 -1.85 -1.18 18.25
N ILE A 238 -1.96 0.06 17.77
CA ILE A 238 -0.91 1.08 17.96
C ILE A 238 -1.46 2.23 18.77
N THR A 239 -0.61 2.76 19.66
CA THR A 239 -0.84 4.04 20.33
C THR A 239 0.24 5.04 19.97
N TYR A 240 -0.10 6.33 19.92
CA TYR A 240 0.85 7.41 19.66
C TYR A 240 0.69 8.59 20.61
N GLY A 241 1.75 9.40 20.70
CA GLY A 241 1.79 10.60 21.55
C GLY A 241 1.79 10.31 23.05
N ASP A 242 1.88 11.38 23.84
CA ASP A 242 2.02 11.27 25.31
C ASP A 242 0.75 10.76 26.00
N ARG A 243 -0.41 10.90 25.35
CA ARG A 243 -1.70 10.41 25.84
C ARG A 243 -2.01 8.97 25.42
N ASN A 244 -1.09 8.28 24.74
CA ASN A 244 -1.27 6.93 24.18
C ASN A 244 -2.60 6.80 23.39
N VAL A 245 -2.86 7.74 22.49
CA VAL A 245 -4.09 7.72 21.66
C VAL A 245 -4.05 6.49 20.76
N VAL A 246 -5.08 5.65 20.82
CA VAL A 246 -5.22 4.48 19.94
C VAL A 246 -5.56 4.94 18.52
N ALA A 247 -4.87 4.39 17.53
CA ALA A 247 -5.11 4.69 16.11
C ALA A 247 -5.17 3.41 15.27
N PRO A 248 -6.10 3.34 14.30
CA PRO A 248 -6.01 2.37 13.20
C PRO A 248 -4.71 2.58 12.41
N PHE A 249 -4.18 1.50 11.84
CA PHE A 249 -2.85 1.54 11.26
C PHE A 249 -2.64 0.58 10.09
N ILE A 250 -1.72 0.95 9.19
CA ILE A 250 -1.21 0.10 8.11
C ILE A 250 0.31 0.04 8.24
N ILE A 251 0.89 -1.15 8.11
CA ILE A 251 2.35 -1.31 8.04
C ILE A 251 2.68 -1.81 6.63
N GLU A 252 3.36 -0.96 5.85
CA GLU A 252 3.90 -1.35 4.55
C GLU A 252 5.22 -2.10 4.75
N SER A 253 5.39 -3.22 4.07
CA SER A 253 6.71 -3.85 3.92
C SER A 253 7.34 -3.33 2.65
N MET A 254 8.22 -2.36 2.81
CA MET A 254 9.21 -2.06 1.77
C MET A 254 10.36 -3.06 1.87
N GLY A 255 10.02 -4.36 1.93
CA GLY A 255 10.96 -5.41 2.25
C GLY A 255 11.48 -5.28 3.68
N LEU A 256 10.64 -5.57 4.68
CA LEU A 256 11.05 -5.70 6.08
C LEU A 256 12.29 -6.60 6.27
N ASP A 257 12.43 -7.66 5.46
CA ASP A 257 13.64 -8.52 5.43
C ASP A 257 14.93 -7.78 5.02
N ARG A 258 14.79 -6.58 4.45
CA ARG A 258 15.86 -5.67 4.04
C ARG A 258 15.97 -4.44 4.96
N GLY A 259 15.21 -4.43 6.06
CA GLY A 259 15.34 -3.44 7.13
C GLY A 259 14.49 -2.19 6.99
N THR A 260 13.57 -2.07 6.03
CA THR A 260 12.72 -0.86 5.94
C THR A 260 11.33 -1.10 6.51
N ILE A 261 10.94 -0.29 7.48
CA ILE A 261 9.62 -0.31 8.15
C ILE A 261 8.91 0.99 7.82
N VAL A 262 7.71 0.91 7.24
CA VAL A 262 6.85 2.07 7.01
C VAL A 262 5.51 1.84 7.69
N ILE A 263 5.07 2.79 8.53
CA ILE A 263 3.83 2.70 9.31
C ILE A 263 2.99 3.95 9.07
N HIS A 264 1.73 3.75 8.71
CA HIS A 264 0.71 4.79 8.60
C HIS A 264 -0.26 4.66 9.78
N LEU A 265 -0.45 5.72 10.55
CA LEU A 265 -1.48 5.85 11.59
C LEU A 265 -2.55 6.82 11.14
N PHE A 266 -3.82 6.45 11.30
CA PHE A 266 -4.95 7.30 10.97
C PHE A 266 -5.33 8.11 12.21
N THR A 267 -5.17 9.44 12.15
CA THR A 267 -5.11 10.30 13.35
C THR A 267 -6.34 11.18 13.56
N ASN A 268 -7.37 11.07 12.72
CA ASN A 268 -8.62 11.84 12.85
C ASN A 268 -9.44 11.40 14.08
N SER A 269 -10.63 11.97 14.25
CA SER A 269 -11.59 11.48 15.26
C SER A 269 -11.77 9.97 15.10
N ILE A 270 -11.89 9.22 16.20
CA ILE A 270 -11.71 7.75 16.20
C ILE A 270 -12.56 7.04 15.12
N GLY A 271 -13.83 7.41 15.00
CA GLY A 271 -14.73 6.83 14.00
C GLY A 271 -14.34 7.16 12.56
N GLU A 272 -13.96 8.42 12.31
CA GLU A 272 -13.48 8.88 11.01
C GLU A 272 -12.15 8.22 10.63
N ALA A 273 -11.24 8.06 11.60
CA ALA A 273 -9.97 7.37 11.40
C ALA A 273 -10.18 5.90 10.97
N LEU A 274 -11.14 5.19 11.56
CA LEU A 274 -11.51 3.83 11.15
C LEU A 274 -12.11 3.80 9.74
N THR A 275 -12.97 4.76 9.41
CA THR A 275 -13.53 4.90 8.06
C THR A 275 -12.43 5.11 7.02
N HIS A 276 -11.53 6.08 7.24
CA HIS A 276 -10.41 6.36 6.34
C HIS A 276 -9.44 5.18 6.24
N TRP A 277 -9.16 4.52 7.34
CA TRP A 277 -8.32 3.32 7.35
C TRP A 277 -8.90 2.20 6.48
N MET A 278 -10.19 1.92 6.61
CA MET A 278 -10.87 0.89 5.82
C MET A 278 -10.95 1.29 4.35
N ASP A 279 -11.27 2.55 4.05
CA ASP A 279 -11.25 3.07 2.68
C ASP A 279 -9.87 2.94 2.03
N ASP A 280 -8.80 3.29 2.75
CA ASP A 280 -7.43 3.18 2.22
C ASP A 280 -7.06 1.72 1.93
N CYS A 281 -7.40 0.79 2.82
CA CYS A 281 -7.22 -0.65 2.60
C CYS A 281 -7.96 -1.12 1.33
N THR A 282 -9.22 -0.74 1.17
CA THR A 282 -10.04 -1.09 0.00
C THR A 282 -9.46 -0.50 -1.28
N ARG A 283 -9.06 0.77 -1.25
CA ARG A 283 -8.48 1.48 -2.40
C ARG A 283 -7.15 0.87 -2.81
N LEU A 284 -6.26 0.57 -1.87
CA LEU A 284 -4.98 -0.09 -2.15
C LEU A 284 -5.20 -1.45 -2.81
N PHE A 285 -6.11 -2.26 -2.26
CA PHE A 285 -6.43 -3.57 -2.82
C PHE A 285 -7.02 -3.47 -4.24
N LEU A 286 -7.97 -2.56 -4.46
CA LEU A 286 -8.55 -2.27 -5.78
C LEU A 286 -7.48 -1.87 -6.81
N ARG A 287 -6.55 -0.99 -6.42
CA ARG A 287 -5.43 -0.57 -7.28
C ARG A 287 -4.57 -1.76 -7.70
N MET A 288 -4.25 -2.67 -6.78
CA MET A 288 -3.53 -3.90 -7.12
C MET A 288 -4.34 -4.80 -8.03
N PHE A 289 -5.59 -5.04 -7.68
CA PHE A 289 -6.43 -5.97 -8.43
C PHE A 289 -6.60 -5.49 -9.88
N ALA A 290 -6.87 -4.19 -10.08
CA ALA A 290 -6.90 -3.60 -11.40
C ALA A 290 -5.54 -3.67 -12.11
N SER A 291 -4.42 -3.51 -11.40
CA SER A 291 -3.10 -3.71 -12.01
C SER A 291 -2.90 -5.17 -12.47
N VAL A 292 -3.39 -6.16 -11.73
CA VAL A 292 -3.31 -7.58 -12.12
C VAL A 292 -4.14 -7.82 -13.37
N VAL A 293 -5.41 -7.44 -13.37
CA VAL A 293 -6.32 -7.58 -14.52
C VAL A 293 -5.78 -6.88 -15.77
N ASN A 294 -5.30 -5.65 -15.62
CA ASN A 294 -4.71 -4.91 -16.75
C ASN A 294 -3.43 -5.56 -17.27
N THR A 295 -2.62 -6.19 -16.41
CA THR A 295 -1.42 -6.90 -16.86
C THR A 295 -1.80 -8.14 -17.66
N LEU A 296 -2.78 -8.91 -17.18
CA LEU A 296 -3.36 -10.06 -17.90
C LEU A 296 -3.94 -9.63 -19.27
N LYS A 297 -4.50 -8.42 -19.38
CA LYS A 297 -4.98 -7.87 -20.66
C LYS A 297 -3.88 -7.66 -21.69
N THR A 298 -2.70 -7.24 -21.24
CA THR A 298 -1.65 -6.68 -22.11
C THR A 298 -0.51 -7.64 -22.42
N GLN A 299 -0.36 -8.74 -21.67
CA GLN A 299 0.73 -9.69 -21.87
C GLN A 299 0.27 -10.89 -22.69
N GLU A 300 1.04 -11.22 -23.74
CA GLU A 300 0.80 -12.37 -24.62
C GLU A 300 0.80 -13.72 -23.86
N ASN A 301 1.48 -13.79 -22.72
CA ASN A 301 1.61 -15.03 -21.92
C ASN A 301 0.64 -15.10 -20.72
N GLY A 302 -0.27 -14.13 -20.53
CA GLY A 302 -1.28 -14.19 -19.47
C GLY A 302 -0.73 -14.22 -18.03
N GLU A 303 0.49 -13.70 -17.81
CA GLU A 303 1.11 -13.69 -16.48
C GLU A 303 0.93 -12.34 -15.77
N ALA A 304 0.58 -12.37 -14.48
CA ALA A 304 0.55 -11.19 -13.62
C ALA A 304 1.12 -11.48 -12.24
N TYR A 305 1.59 -10.42 -11.57
CA TYR A 305 2.29 -10.52 -10.30
C TYR A 305 1.65 -9.66 -9.22
N TYR A 306 1.61 -10.15 -7.99
CA TYR A 306 1.19 -9.42 -6.79
C TYR A 306 2.18 -9.63 -5.64
N SER A 307 2.21 -8.73 -4.65
CA SER A 307 3.08 -8.86 -3.47
C SER A 307 2.27 -9.48 -2.31
N PRO A 308 2.59 -10.69 -1.83
CA PRO A 308 1.90 -11.30 -0.69
C PRO A 308 2.37 -10.72 0.67
N GLY A 309 1.55 -10.90 1.71
CA GLY A 309 1.90 -10.72 3.13
C GLY A 309 2.16 -9.28 3.57
N LEU A 310 3.10 -9.12 4.50
CA LEU A 310 3.70 -7.83 4.87
C LEU A 310 4.07 -7.06 3.60
N GLY A 311 3.46 -5.89 3.36
CA GLY A 311 3.64 -5.07 2.14
C GLY A 311 2.75 -5.44 0.96
N GLY A 312 1.66 -6.16 1.19
CA GLY A 312 0.65 -6.47 0.19
C GLY A 312 -0.72 -5.87 0.54
N GLN A 313 -0.92 -4.57 0.26
CA GLN A 313 -2.19 -3.79 0.24
C GLN A 313 -3.19 -3.90 1.41
N LEU A 314 -3.00 -4.82 2.34
CA LEU A 314 -3.75 -5.00 3.55
C LEU A 314 -2.78 -4.88 4.74
N PRO A 315 -3.21 -4.29 5.86
CA PRO A 315 -2.44 -4.31 7.10
C PRO A 315 -2.03 -5.74 7.47
N ILE A 316 -0.91 -5.82 8.19
CA ILE A 316 -0.45 -7.05 8.82
C ILE A 316 -1.59 -7.66 9.62
N ASP A 317 -2.00 -8.86 9.24
CA ASP A 317 -3.10 -9.57 9.90
C ASP A 317 -4.30 -8.63 10.13
N PHE A 318 -4.84 -8.09 9.03
CA PHE A 318 -5.90 -7.08 8.99
C PHE A 318 -6.99 -7.29 10.06
N PHE A 319 -7.42 -8.54 10.29
CA PHE A 319 -8.44 -8.87 11.27
C PHE A 319 -7.97 -8.78 12.71
N ARG A 320 -6.72 -9.13 13.00
CA ARG A 320 -6.09 -8.89 14.30
C ARG A 320 -6.01 -7.40 14.59
N ALA A 321 -5.54 -6.59 13.63
CA ALA A 321 -5.45 -5.15 13.76
C ALA A 321 -6.83 -4.49 13.97
N LEU A 322 -7.83 -4.88 13.19
CA LEU A 322 -9.22 -4.40 13.32
C LEU A 322 -9.76 -4.69 14.73
N ARG A 323 -9.72 -5.96 15.15
CA ARG A 323 -10.19 -6.37 16.48
C ARG A 323 -9.43 -5.64 17.58
N GLY A 324 -8.10 -5.67 17.54
CA GLY A 324 -7.27 -5.05 18.57
C GLY A 324 -7.52 -3.55 18.71
N THR A 325 -7.71 -2.85 17.60
CA THR A 325 -8.07 -1.42 17.59
C THR A 325 -9.44 -1.18 18.24
N ILE A 326 -10.47 -1.93 17.83
CA ILE A 326 -11.82 -1.82 18.41
C ILE A 326 -11.82 -2.13 19.91
N GLU A 327 -11.12 -3.18 20.35
CA GLU A 327 -11.05 -3.52 21.78
C GLU A 327 -10.30 -2.46 22.59
N ALA A 328 -9.17 -1.98 22.08
CA ALA A 328 -8.37 -0.97 22.76
C ALA A 328 -9.11 0.36 22.92
N ILE A 329 -9.90 0.78 21.93
CA ILE A 329 -10.75 1.99 22.03
C ILE A 329 -11.84 1.84 23.10
N ASN A 330 -12.33 0.62 23.33
CA ASN A 330 -13.35 0.35 24.33
C ASN A 330 -12.78 0.07 25.73
N ASP A 331 -11.47 0.24 25.94
CA ASP A 331 -10.75 -0.07 27.18
C ASP A 331 -10.96 -1.52 27.68
N ASN A 332 -11.23 -2.46 26.77
CA ASN A 332 -11.38 -3.87 27.12
C ASN A 332 -10.00 -4.55 27.19
N GLY A 333 -9.51 -4.82 28.40
CA GLY A 333 -8.20 -5.44 28.64
C GLY A 333 -8.03 -6.90 28.16
N ASN A 334 -9.04 -7.51 27.52
CA ASN A 334 -9.01 -8.91 27.06
C ASN A 334 -9.17 -9.04 25.54
N ILE A 335 -8.21 -8.47 24.80
CA ILE A 335 -8.18 -8.43 23.32
C ILE A 335 -8.24 -9.84 22.68
N GLU A 336 -7.78 -10.88 23.38
CA GLU A 336 -7.62 -12.23 22.83
C GLU A 336 -8.89 -13.09 22.79
N ARG A 337 -9.91 -12.77 23.59
CA ARG A 337 -11.07 -13.66 23.77
C ARG A 337 -12.16 -13.49 22.72
N ILE A 338 -12.09 -12.45 21.88
CA ILE A 338 -13.16 -12.12 20.94
C ILE A 338 -12.75 -12.60 19.55
N SER A 339 -13.57 -13.47 18.97
CA SER A 339 -13.37 -13.95 17.59
C SER A 339 -13.66 -12.81 16.61
N ILE A 340 -12.98 -12.79 15.46
CA ILE A 340 -13.29 -11.80 14.41
C ILE A 340 -14.74 -11.94 13.93
N SER A 341 -15.29 -13.16 13.92
CA SER A 341 -16.69 -13.43 13.61
C SER A 341 -17.64 -12.71 14.58
N THR A 342 -17.28 -12.63 15.87
CA THR A 342 -18.03 -11.88 16.87
C THR A 342 -17.99 -10.37 16.58
N VAL A 343 -16.81 -9.82 16.24
CA VAL A 343 -16.68 -8.41 15.87
C VAL A 343 -17.53 -8.09 14.65
N VAL A 344 -17.48 -8.92 13.59
CA VAL A 344 -18.27 -8.71 12.37
C VAL A 344 -19.77 -8.82 12.65
N TYR A 345 -20.20 -9.81 13.45
CA TYR A 345 -21.59 -9.91 13.88
C TYR A 345 -22.03 -8.64 14.61
N GLU A 346 -21.21 -8.12 15.53
CA GLU A 346 -21.52 -6.91 16.28
C GLU A 346 -21.65 -5.68 15.37
N LEU A 347 -20.74 -5.52 14.40
CA LEU A 347 -20.78 -4.43 13.43
C LEU A 347 -22.06 -4.48 12.57
N PHE A 348 -22.39 -5.64 12.00
CA PHE A 348 -23.59 -5.80 11.18
C PHE A 348 -24.88 -5.67 12.01
N SER A 349 -24.91 -6.24 13.22
CA SER A 349 -26.05 -6.16 14.11
C SER A 349 -26.32 -4.72 14.55
N ALA A 350 -25.28 -3.95 14.92
CA ALA A 350 -25.45 -2.55 15.31
C ALA A 350 -25.86 -1.66 14.14
N TYR A 351 -25.38 -1.94 12.94
CA TYR A 351 -25.83 -1.25 11.73
C TYR A 351 -27.31 -1.58 11.43
N ALA A 352 -27.71 -2.85 11.47
CA ALA A 352 -29.08 -3.28 11.25
C ALA A 352 -30.07 -2.73 12.30
N ALA A 353 -29.64 -2.67 13.56
CA ALA A 353 -30.44 -2.17 14.69
C ALA A 353 -30.36 -0.65 14.89
N SER A 354 -29.76 0.09 13.96
CA SER A 354 -29.69 1.55 14.02
C SER A 354 -31.04 2.18 13.64
N THR A 355 -31.48 3.15 14.44
CA THR A 355 -32.73 3.90 14.24
C THR A 355 -32.42 5.38 14.14
N ASP A 356 -33.07 6.08 13.22
CA ASP A 356 -32.92 7.54 13.02
C ASP A 356 -31.47 8.04 12.90
N GLY A 357 -30.59 7.22 12.31
CA GLY A 357 -29.17 7.54 12.14
C GLY A 357 -28.35 7.48 13.44
N THR A 358 -28.85 6.80 14.48
CA THR A 358 -28.14 6.61 15.76
C THR A 358 -27.75 5.16 16.00
N LEU A 359 -26.55 4.94 16.54
CA LEU A 359 -26.06 3.61 16.91
C LEU A 359 -26.62 3.23 18.28
N SER A 360 -27.46 2.20 18.35
CA SER A 360 -28.04 1.68 19.60
C SER A 360 -27.01 0.97 20.47
N ASN A 361 -26.01 0.32 19.88
CA ASN A 361 -24.90 -0.31 20.59
C ASN A 361 -23.95 0.76 21.19
N ARG A 362 -23.89 0.85 22.52
CA ARG A 362 -23.04 1.81 23.26
C ARG A 362 -21.55 1.65 22.94
N ARG A 363 -21.09 0.41 22.81
CA ARG A 363 -19.70 0.07 22.53
C ARG A 363 -19.29 0.57 21.15
N LEU A 364 -20.07 0.24 20.12
CA LEU A 364 -19.82 0.74 18.77
C LEU A 364 -20.06 2.24 18.61
N ARG A 365 -20.92 2.85 19.44
CA ARG A 365 -21.03 4.30 19.52
C ARG A 365 -19.74 4.95 20.05
N SER A 366 -19.05 4.33 21.02
CA SER A 366 -17.73 4.79 21.50
C SER A 366 -16.66 4.74 20.40
N VAL A 367 -16.70 3.69 19.58
CA VAL A 367 -15.73 3.44 18.52
C VAL A 367 -15.95 4.34 17.30
N PHE A 368 -17.19 4.39 16.80
CA PHE A 368 -17.50 5.08 15.54
C PHE A 368 -18.02 6.50 15.75
N GLY A 369 -18.42 6.87 16.97
CA GLY A 369 -19.05 8.16 17.28
C GLY A 369 -20.49 8.30 16.75
N GLY A 370 -20.73 7.89 15.51
CA GLY A 370 -22.02 8.00 14.83
C GLY A 370 -22.24 6.96 13.73
N PHE A 371 -23.50 6.84 13.29
CA PHE A 371 -23.93 5.85 12.30
C PHE A 371 -23.22 6.01 10.95
N GLN A 372 -23.02 7.25 10.48
CA GLN A 372 -22.42 7.54 9.18
C GLN A 372 -21.00 6.96 9.03
N HIS A 373 -20.20 7.01 10.11
CA HIS A 373 -18.86 6.42 10.12
C HIS A 373 -18.91 4.89 10.06
N LEU A 374 -19.84 4.25 10.78
CA LEU A 374 -20.05 2.80 10.71
C LEU A 374 -20.54 2.38 9.31
N GLU A 375 -21.50 3.09 8.74
CA GLU A 375 -22.02 2.83 7.38
C GLU A 375 -20.89 2.93 6.35
N SER A 376 -20.11 4.02 6.39
CA SER A 376 -18.99 4.23 5.49
C SER A 376 -17.91 3.17 5.65
N PHE A 377 -17.57 2.82 6.90
CA PHE A 377 -16.65 1.73 7.21
C PHE A 377 -17.14 0.40 6.62
N LEU A 378 -18.40 0.03 6.88
CA LEU A 378 -18.98 -1.23 6.42
C LEU A 378 -19.08 -1.28 4.89
N LYS A 379 -19.38 -0.16 4.23
CA LYS A 379 -19.39 -0.06 2.78
C LYS A 379 -18.00 -0.40 2.21
N SER A 380 -16.94 0.22 2.72
CA SER A 380 -15.57 -0.06 2.31
C SER A 380 -15.15 -1.50 2.66
N PHE A 381 -15.56 -2.01 3.82
CA PHE A 381 -15.29 -3.38 4.27
C PHE A 381 -15.93 -4.45 3.36
N ILE A 382 -17.23 -4.32 3.06
CA ILE A 382 -17.94 -5.22 2.16
C ILE A 382 -17.39 -5.11 0.73
N THR A 383 -17.02 -3.90 0.31
CA THR A 383 -16.36 -3.68 -0.99
C THR A 383 -15.05 -4.46 -1.07
N LEU A 384 -14.21 -4.40 -0.02
CA LEU A 384 -12.98 -5.17 0.04
C LEU A 384 -13.24 -6.67 -0.10
N PHE A 385 -14.25 -7.22 0.59
CA PHE A 385 -14.60 -8.64 0.50
C PHE A 385 -15.01 -9.06 -0.92
N GLY A 386 -15.86 -8.27 -1.58
CA GLY A 386 -16.27 -8.53 -2.96
C GLY A 386 -15.10 -8.46 -3.94
N CYS A 387 -14.17 -7.52 -3.75
CA CYS A 387 -12.95 -7.44 -4.55
C CYS A 387 -12.03 -8.63 -4.29
N PHE A 388 -11.82 -8.99 -3.03
CA PHE A 388 -10.93 -10.08 -2.65
C PHE A 388 -11.43 -11.42 -3.18
N ASP A 389 -12.74 -11.70 -3.13
CA ASP A 389 -13.30 -12.94 -3.68
C ASP A 389 -12.98 -13.09 -5.17
N ARG A 390 -13.23 -12.02 -5.96
CA ARG A 390 -12.91 -12.00 -7.40
C ARG A 390 -11.42 -12.20 -7.66
N PHE A 391 -10.57 -11.50 -6.91
CA PHE A 391 -9.13 -11.66 -6.99
C PHE A 391 -8.70 -13.10 -6.64
N ASN A 392 -9.21 -13.68 -5.57
CA ASN A 392 -8.85 -15.03 -5.13
C ASN A 392 -9.25 -16.09 -6.17
N ARG A 393 -10.40 -15.94 -6.84
CA ARG A 393 -10.80 -16.81 -7.97
C ARG A 393 -9.77 -16.78 -9.11
N ILE A 394 -9.29 -15.58 -9.46
CA ILE A 394 -8.27 -15.38 -10.50
C ILE A 394 -6.91 -15.93 -10.04
N ALA A 395 -6.50 -15.63 -8.81
CA ALA A 395 -5.23 -16.07 -8.24
C ALA A 395 -5.15 -17.59 -8.01
N SER A 396 -6.29 -18.26 -7.87
CA SER A 396 -6.40 -19.72 -7.73
C SER A 396 -6.79 -20.43 -9.03
N TYR A 397 -6.89 -19.70 -10.15
CA TYR A 397 -7.43 -20.20 -11.42
C TYR A 397 -6.75 -21.49 -11.91
N ASN A 398 -5.41 -21.49 -11.87
CA ASN A 398 -4.56 -22.61 -12.28
C ASN A 398 -3.91 -23.33 -11.07
N LYS A 399 -4.34 -23.06 -9.83
CA LYS A 399 -3.82 -23.78 -8.66
C LYS A 399 -4.42 -25.20 -8.64
N LEU A 400 -3.54 -26.18 -8.46
CA LEU A 400 -3.94 -27.55 -8.20
C LEU A 400 -4.40 -27.70 -6.75
N ASP A 401 -5.40 -28.54 -6.52
CA ASP A 401 -5.78 -28.96 -5.18
C ASP A 401 -4.74 -29.91 -4.56
N GLU A 402 -4.98 -30.36 -3.32
CA GLU A 402 -4.10 -31.29 -2.60
C GLU A 402 -3.89 -32.63 -3.31
N ARG A 403 -4.76 -32.96 -4.27
CA ARG A 403 -4.71 -34.20 -5.07
C ARG A 403 -4.10 -33.96 -6.45
N GLY A 404 -3.57 -32.77 -6.71
CA GLY A 404 -2.97 -32.41 -7.99
C GLY A 404 -4.00 -32.15 -9.10
N THR A 405 -5.28 -31.96 -8.76
CA THR A 405 -6.37 -31.76 -9.72
C THR A 405 -6.66 -30.28 -9.91
N MET A 406 -6.87 -29.85 -11.16
CA MET A 406 -7.34 -28.49 -11.45
C MET A 406 -8.79 -28.30 -11.01
N LYS A 407 -9.17 -27.04 -10.76
CA LYS A 407 -10.56 -26.67 -10.55
C LYS A 407 -11.46 -27.16 -11.71
N PRO A 408 -12.74 -27.51 -11.43
CA PRO A 408 -13.68 -27.96 -12.45
C PRO A 408 -13.77 -26.99 -13.63
N TYR A 409 -13.95 -27.52 -14.84
CA TYR A 409 -14.02 -26.74 -16.08
C TYR A 409 -15.02 -25.58 -15.99
N GLU A 410 -16.22 -25.80 -15.43
CA GLU A 410 -17.25 -24.76 -15.29
C GLU A 410 -16.86 -23.63 -14.33
N GLU A 411 -16.04 -23.90 -13.31
CA GLU A 411 -15.53 -22.85 -12.42
C GLU A 411 -14.44 -22.03 -13.12
N ARG A 412 -13.56 -22.72 -13.87
CA ARG A 412 -12.54 -22.07 -14.70
C ARG A 412 -13.18 -21.25 -15.81
N LYS A 413 -14.20 -21.76 -16.49
CA LYS A 413 -14.94 -21.01 -17.51
C LYS A 413 -15.57 -19.75 -16.94
N ARG A 414 -16.27 -19.83 -15.80
CA ARG A 414 -16.83 -18.65 -15.13
C ARG A 414 -15.77 -17.60 -14.77
N THR A 415 -14.59 -18.03 -14.30
CA THR A 415 -13.49 -17.12 -13.98
C THR A 415 -12.87 -16.49 -15.23
N SER A 416 -12.72 -17.29 -16.30
CA SER A 416 -12.24 -16.83 -17.60
C SER A 416 -13.18 -15.78 -18.20
N ASP A 417 -14.48 -16.05 -18.24
CA ASP A 417 -15.50 -15.14 -18.76
C ASP A 417 -15.54 -13.84 -17.94
N MET A 418 -15.41 -13.95 -16.60
CA MET A 418 -15.32 -12.80 -15.70
C MET A 418 -14.10 -11.91 -16.02
N VAL A 419 -12.92 -12.51 -16.22
CA VAL A 419 -11.70 -11.75 -16.58
C VAL A 419 -11.83 -11.14 -17.97
N ALA A 420 -12.37 -11.88 -18.94
CA ALA A 420 -12.62 -11.37 -20.29
C ALA A 420 -13.55 -10.13 -20.28
N ASP A 421 -14.64 -10.17 -19.50
CA ASP A 421 -15.53 -9.02 -19.32
C ASP A 421 -14.82 -7.82 -18.70
N MET A 422 -14.01 -8.05 -17.66
CA MET A 422 -13.20 -6.99 -17.03
C MET A 422 -12.13 -6.42 -17.98
N MET A 423 -11.60 -7.22 -18.91
CA MET A 423 -10.62 -6.79 -19.91
C MET A 423 -11.25 -5.98 -21.04
N ASN A 424 -12.44 -6.34 -21.51
CA ASN A 424 -13.09 -5.73 -22.67
C ASN A 424 -13.68 -4.34 -22.40
N LYS A 425 -14.08 -4.05 -21.16
CA LYS A 425 -14.56 -2.72 -20.79
C LYS A 425 -13.35 -1.79 -20.67
N GLU A 426 -13.27 -0.76 -21.52
CA GLU A 426 -12.16 0.22 -21.56
C GLU A 426 -11.89 0.94 -20.22
N VAL A 427 -12.75 0.72 -19.22
CA VAL A 427 -12.67 1.30 -17.87
C VAL A 427 -12.65 0.23 -16.78
N GLY A 428 -11.78 -0.78 -16.92
CA GLY A 428 -11.71 -1.95 -16.01
C GLY A 428 -11.59 -1.65 -14.51
N LEU A 429 -11.05 -0.51 -14.08
CA LEU A 429 -11.03 -0.11 -12.65
C LEU A 429 -12.36 0.53 -12.21
N THR A 430 -12.92 1.44 -13.01
CA THR A 430 -14.15 2.17 -12.64
C THR A 430 -15.34 1.23 -12.62
N GLU A 431 -15.46 0.34 -13.60
CA GLU A 431 -16.59 -0.61 -13.65
C GLU A 431 -16.49 -1.69 -12.57
N LEU A 432 -15.29 -2.19 -12.32
CA LEU A 432 -15.03 -3.14 -11.23
C LEU A 432 -15.38 -2.50 -9.88
N THR A 433 -14.91 -1.28 -9.65
CA THR A 433 -15.21 -0.52 -8.43
C THR A 433 -16.70 -0.27 -8.31
N ARG A 434 -17.36 0.22 -9.37
CA ARG A 434 -18.80 0.49 -9.41
C ARG A 434 -19.62 -0.76 -9.06
N THR A 435 -19.35 -1.89 -9.71
CA THR A 435 -20.12 -3.13 -9.49
C THR A 435 -20.01 -3.62 -8.05
N VAL A 436 -18.81 -3.56 -7.46
CA VAL A 436 -18.59 -4.05 -6.10
C VAL A 436 -19.16 -3.06 -5.08
N VAL A 437 -19.03 -1.75 -5.32
CA VAL A 437 -19.64 -0.70 -4.48
C VAL A 437 -21.18 -0.80 -4.49
N GLU A 438 -21.80 -0.98 -5.66
CA GLU A 438 -23.24 -1.20 -5.79
C GLU A 438 -23.71 -2.47 -5.06
N SER A 439 -22.89 -3.51 -5.06
CA SER A 439 -23.17 -4.73 -4.30
C SER A 439 -23.10 -4.47 -2.80
N ALA A 440 -22.13 -3.69 -2.33
CA ALA A 440 -22.01 -3.32 -0.93
C ALA A 440 -23.24 -2.50 -0.48
N ASP A 441 -23.68 -1.53 -1.28
CA ASP A 441 -24.89 -0.74 -1.01
C ASP A 441 -26.14 -1.62 -0.90
N LYS A 442 -26.29 -2.61 -1.79
CA LYS A 442 -27.42 -3.57 -1.73
C LYS A 442 -27.38 -4.44 -0.47
N ILE A 443 -26.20 -4.93 -0.07
CA ILE A 443 -26.04 -5.74 1.14
C ILE A 443 -26.40 -4.89 2.37
N LEU A 444 -25.89 -3.66 2.46
CA LEU A 444 -26.20 -2.73 3.53
C LEU A 444 -27.71 -2.40 3.59
N ALA A 445 -28.34 -2.11 2.45
CA ALA A 445 -29.77 -1.88 2.40
C ALA A 445 -30.56 -3.09 2.93
N ARG A 446 -30.19 -4.31 2.51
CA ARG A 446 -30.83 -5.54 2.98
C ARG A 446 -30.55 -5.86 4.44
N LEU A 447 -29.39 -5.49 5.00
CA LEU A 447 -29.13 -5.65 6.43
C LEU A 447 -30.15 -4.87 7.28
N ARG A 448 -30.59 -3.71 6.80
CA ARG A 448 -31.59 -2.90 7.51
C ARG A 448 -33.02 -3.43 7.39
N THR A 449 -33.36 -4.08 6.28
CA THR A 449 -34.75 -4.49 5.99
C THR A 449 -35.00 -6.00 6.06
N GLY A 450 -33.95 -6.82 6.07
CA GLY A 450 -34.01 -8.27 5.88
C GLY A 450 -34.19 -9.11 7.15
N GLY A 451 -34.22 -8.47 8.33
CA GLY A 451 -34.42 -9.14 9.62
C GLY A 451 -33.24 -10.04 10.03
N GLU A 452 -33.46 -10.85 11.08
CA GLU A 452 -32.42 -11.66 11.71
C GLU A 452 -31.87 -12.77 10.80
N GLU A 453 -32.70 -13.36 9.94
CA GLU A 453 -32.27 -14.40 8.99
C GLU A 453 -31.23 -13.87 7.99
N PHE A 454 -31.48 -12.68 7.43
CA PHE A 454 -30.52 -12.06 6.52
C PHE A 454 -29.24 -11.65 7.23
N LEU A 455 -29.32 -11.15 8.47
CA LEU A 455 -28.14 -10.86 9.30
C LEU A 455 -27.26 -12.11 9.47
N LYS A 456 -27.86 -13.26 9.81
CA LYS A 456 -27.13 -14.53 9.93
C LYS A 456 -26.48 -14.94 8.62
N LEU A 457 -27.18 -14.80 7.50
CA LEU A 457 -26.62 -15.08 6.17
C LEU A 457 -25.41 -14.19 5.86
N ALA A 458 -25.53 -12.87 6.06
CA ALA A 458 -24.47 -11.92 5.79
C ALA A 458 -23.22 -12.17 6.67
N VAL A 459 -23.42 -12.52 7.95
CA VAL A 459 -22.31 -12.88 8.86
C VAL A 459 -21.63 -14.17 8.41
N ASN A 460 -22.40 -15.17 7.96
CA ASN A 460 -21.84 -16.40 7.42
C ASN A 460 -21.01 -16.16 6.15
N GLU A 461 -21.52 -15.35 5.21
CA GLU A 461 -20.78 -14.95 4.01
C GLU A 461 -19.49 -14.20 4.37
N ALA A 462 -19.58 -13.24 5.29
CA ALA A 462 -18.40 -12.52 5.79
C ALA A 462 -17.36 -13.46 6.41
N ASN A 463 -17.77 -14.47 7.18
CA ASN A 463 -16.85 -15.45 7.77
C ASN A 463 -16.11 -16.30 6.72
N VAL A 464 -16.76 -16.62 5.60
CA VAL A 464 -16.11 -17.28 4.45
C VAL A 464 -15.03 -16.36 3.87
N HIS A 465 -15.32 -15.08 3.66
CA HIS A 465 -14.35 -14.11 3.15
C HIS A 465 -13.18 -13.90 4.11
N ILE A 466 -13.44 -13.79 5.41
CA ILE A 466 -12.42 -13.68 6.46
C ILE A 466 -11.46 -14.87 6.40
N THR A 467 -12.00 -16.09 6.28
CA THR A 467 -11.19 -17.31 6.20
C THR A 467 -10.29 -17.29 4.96
N ASN A 468 -10.86 -16.96 3.80
CA ASN A 468 -10.11 -16.88 2.53
C ASN A 468 -9.01 -15.81 2.58
N MET A 469 -9.31 -14.63 3.13
CA MET A 469 -8.34 -13.55 3.31
C MET A 469 -7.25 -13.91 4.32
N SER A 470 -7.61 -14.56 5.42
CA SER A 470 -6.65 -15.02 6.43
C SER A 470 -5.68 -16.05 5.86
N ASN A 471 -6.17 -16.98 5.03
CA ASN A 471 -5.32 -17.96 4.35
C ASN A 471 -4.41 -17.33 3.30
N TYR A 472 -4.80 -16.21 2.70
CA TYR A 472 -3.97 -15.46 1.75
C TYR A 472 -2.87 -14.63 2.44
N MET A 473 -3.12 -14.16 3.66
CA MET A 473 -2.17 -13.35 4.43
C MET A 473 -1.11 -14.19 5.17
N ARG A 474 -1.32 -15.49 5.32
CA ARG A 474 -0.36 -16.46 5.87
C ARG A 474 0.61 -16.92 4.79
#